data_AF-A0AAI9PIG3-F1
#
_entry.id   AF-A0AAI9PIG3-F1
#
_cell.length_a   1.000
_cell.length_b   1.000
_cell.length_c   1.000
_cell.angle_alpha   90.00
_cell.angle_beta   90.00
_cell.angle_gamma   90.00
#
_symmetry.space_group_name_H-M   'P 1'
#
loop_
_entity.id
_entity.type
_entity.pdbx_description
1 polymer ?
#
loop_
_entity_poly.entity_id
_entity_poly.type
_entity_poly.pdbx_seq_one_letter_code
_entity_poly.pdbx_strand_id
1 'polypeptide(L)'
;MPAASQAPAIATEARNTRGKSKLATVALAFLLGSLGAHRFYLKGLGDKFGWVHLLCTVAGVLGIASLILGTGNTALNWFFAVAGGASLISAFLTAIVFGLRPDDKWDAQYNPHGTPTRSGWPVVILIIFSLMIGTGLLMAGLAISFQTFFESQVEAAKALSQE
;
A
#
# COMPACT_ATOMS: atom_id res chain seq x y z
N MET A 1 -5.89 -59.81 -34.74
CA MET A 1 -6.46 -58.45 -34.67
C MET A 1 -7.82 -58.59 -33.98
N PRO A 2 -8.08 -57.87 -32.89
CA PRO A 2 -8.19 -56.41 -32.92
C PRO A 2 -7.37 -55.69 -31.83
N ALA A 3 -6.89 -54.50 -32.21
CA ALA A 3 -6.29 -53.52 -31.33
C ALA A 3 -7.38 -52.82 -30.51
N ALA A 4 -7.35 -52.97 -29.20
CA ALA A 4 -8.10 -52.09 -28.30
C ALA A 4 -7.24 -50.85 -28.04
N SER A 5 -7.61 -49.79 -28.74
CA SER A 5 -7.08 -48.43 -28.67
C SER A 5 -6.90 -47.96 -27.22
N GLN A 6 -5.67 -47.66 -26.82
CA GLN A 6 -5.39 -46.86 -25.64
C GLN A 6 -5.78 -45.42 -25.99
N ALA A 7 -6.91 -44.96 -25.47
CA ALA A 7 -7.27 -43.54 -25.54
C ALA A 7 -6.25 -42.74 -24.71
N PRO A 8 -5.62 -41.69 -25.29
CA PRO A 8 -4.73 -40.84 -24.52
C PRO A 8 -5.58 -40.06 -23.52
N ALA A 9 -5.21 -40.12 -22.24
CA ALA A 9 -5.70 -39.23 -21.21
C ALA A 9 -5.23 -37.79 -21.53
N ILE A 10 -5.82 -37.15 -22.54
CA ILE A 10 -5.52 -35.78 -22.91
C ILE A 10 -6.19 -34.87 -21.89
N ALA A 11 -5.33 -34.26 -21.08
CA ALA A 11 -5.48 -32.94 -20.49
C ALA A 11 -6.64 -32.76 -19.49
N THR A 12 -6.49 -33.31 -18.29
CA THR A 12 -7.04 -32.69 -17.06
C THR A 12 -5.97 -31.90 -16.30
N GLU A 13 -5.04 -31.26 -17.01
CA GLU A 13 -4.10 -30.30 -16.41
C GLU A 13 -4.19 -28.93 -17.07
N ALA A 14 -5.40 -28.41 -17.23
CA ALA A 14 -5.58 -26.96 -17.26
C ALA A 14 -5.55 -26.41 -15.81
N ARG A 15 -4.46 -26.67 -15.07
CA ARG A 15 -4.23 -25.92 -13.84
C ARG A 15 -3.87 -24.53 -14.30
N ASN A 16 -4.86 -23.66 -14.29
CA ASN A 16 -4.76 -22.25 -14.62
C ASN A 16 -3.89 -21.56 -13.55
N THR A 17 -2.59 -21.86 -13.49
CA THR A 17 -1.63 -21.15 -12.65
C THR A 17 -1.28 -19.87 -13.38
N ARG A 18 -2.26 -18.98 -13.55
CA ARG A 18 -1.98 -17.62 -13.99
C ARG A 18 -1.08 -17.00 -12.93
N GLY A 19 0.21 -16.89 -13.24
CA GLY A 19 1.20 -16.35 -12.32
C GLY A 19 0.79 -14.97 -11.81
N LYS A 20 1.21 -14.62 -10.61
CA LYS A 20 0.91 -13.31 -10.01
C LYS A 20 1.66 -12.22 -10.79
N SER A 21 0.90 -11.22 -11.24
CA SER A 21 1.45 -10.12 -12.03
C SER A 21 2.09 -9.08 -11.11
N LYS A 22 3.37 -8.78 -11.39
CA LYS A 22 4.10 -7.71 -10.71
C LYS A 22 3.50 -6.35 -11.00
N LEU A 23 3.11 -6.08 -12.24
CA LEU A 23 2.44 -4.83 -12.62
C LEU A 23 1.14 -4.64 -11.83
N ALA A 24 0.32 -5.68 -11.72
CA ALA A 24 -0.92 -5.61 -10.96
C ALA A 24 -0.64 -5.32 -9.47
N THR A 25 0.39 -5.95 -8.89
CA THR A 25 0.78 -5.71 -7.50
C THR A 25 1.21 -4.27 -7.27
N VAL A 26 2.06 -3.72 -8.15
CA VAL A 26 2.55 -2.34 -8.05
C VAL A 26 1.42 -1.34 -8.28
N ALA A 27 0.54 -1.59 -9.26
CA ALA A 27 -0.64 -0.75 -9.51
C ALA A 27 -1.62 -0.77 -8.33
N LEU A 28 -1.85 -1.94 -7.73
CA LEU A 28 -2.68 -2.08 -6.53
C LEU A 28 -2.04 -1.39 -5.32
N ALA A 29 -0.72 -1.43 -5.18
CA ALA A 29 -0.02 -0.73 -4.11
C ALA A 29 -0.10 0.80 -4.30
N PHE A 30 -0.02 1.28 -5.54
CA PHE A 30 -0.12 2.69 -5.87
C PHE A 30 -1.54 3.25 -5.70
N LEU A 31 -2.56 2.59 -6.27
CA LEU A 31 -3.94 3.10 -6.30
C LEU A 31 -4.74 2.77 -5.04
N LEU A 32 -4.56 1.56 -4.51
CA LEU A 32 -5.39 0.99 -3.44
C LEU A 32 -4.54 0.45 -2.28
N GLY A 33 -3.29 0.88 -2.19
CA GLY A 33 -2.37 0.27 -1.24
C GLY A 33 -2.62 0.69 0.20
N SER A 34 -3.18 1.88 0.42
CA SER A 34 -3.67 2.32 1.74
C SER A 34 -4.76 1.38 2.27
N LEU A 35 -5.59 0.83 1.39
CA LEU A 35 -6.60 -0.18 1.74
C LEU A 35 -6.02 -1.60 1.92
N GLY A 36 -4.71 -1.79 1.69
CA GLY A 36 -4.06 -3.11 1.77
C GLY A 36 -4.30 -4.03 0.56
N ALA A 37 -4.87 -3.53 -0.55
CA ALA A 37 -5.27 -4.34 -1.70
C ALA A 37 -4.12 -5.15 -2.32
N HIS A 38 -2.91 -4.58 -2.37
CA HIS A 38 -1.71 -5.26 -2.85
C HIS A 38 -1.35 -6.49 -1.98
N ARG A 39 -1.60 -6.42 -0.68
CA ARG A 39 -1.34 -7.53 0.27
C ARG A 39 -2.40 -8.60 0.17
N PHE A 40 -3.67 -8.22 0.06
CA PHE A 40 -4.75 -9.18 -0.19
C PHE A 40 -4.59 -9.91 -1.53
N TYR A 41 -4.09 -9.23 -2.57
CA TYR A 41 -3.76 -9.87 -3.85
C TYR A 41 -2.65 -10.92 -3.72
N LEU A 42 -1.62 -10.66 -2.91
CA LEU A 42 -0.48 -11.57 -2.77
C LEU A 42 -0.70 -12.70 -1.76
N LYS A 43 -1.32 -12.43 -0.62
CA LYS A 43 -1.42 -13.35 0.52
C LYS A 43 -2.85 -13.79 0.84
N GLY A 44 -3.84 -13.27 0.13
CA GLY A 44 -5.26 -13.53 0.40
C GLY A 44 -5.80 -12.76 1.62
N LEU A 45 -7.06 -13.01 1.95
CA LEU A 45 -7.79 -12.32 3.04
C LEU A 45 -7.28 -12.66 4.46
N GLY A 46 -6.41 -13.65 4.60
CA GLY A 46 -5.78 -14.02 5.87
C GLY A 46 -4.61 -13.11 6.30
N ASP A 47 -4.23 -12.11 5.49
CA ASP A 47 -3.10 -11.24 5.82
C ASP A 47 -3.45 -10.20 6.89
N LYS A 48 -2.99 -10.44 8.13
CA LYS A 48 -3.14 -9.54 9.27
C LYS A 48 -2.65 -8.12 8.96
N PHE A 49 -1.59 -7.98 8.17
CA PHE A 49 -1.06 -6.66 7.86
C PHE A 49 -1.90 -5.90 6.83
N GLY A 50 -2.60 -6.61 5.93
CA GLY A 50 -3.58 -5.99 5.03
C GLY A 50 -4.74 -5.37 5.82
N TRP A 51 -5.20 -6.07 6.85
CA TRP A 51 -6.22 -5.56 7.77
C TRP A 51 -5.75 -4.37 8.61
N VAL A 52 -4.49 -4.37 9.06
CA VAL A 52 -3.90 -3.21 9.75
C VAL A 52 -3.88 -1.98 8.83
N HIS A 53 -3.48 -2.13 7.56
CA HIS A 53 -3.52 -1.02 6.60
C HIS A 53 -4.93 -0.45 6.46
N LEU A 54 -5.92 -1.32 6.26
CA LEU A 54 -7.32 -0.92 6.14
C LEU A 54 -7.80 -0.17 7.39
N LEU A 55 -7.51 -0.70 8.58
CA LEU A 55 -7.90 -0.08 9.85
C LEU A 55 -7.22 1.28 10.03
N CYS A 56 -5.92 1.38 9.76
CA CYS A 56 -5.18 2.64 9.84
C CYS A 56 -5.70 3.66 8.83
N THR A 57 -6.08 3.26 7.62
CA THR A 57 -6.63 4.17 6.62
C THR A 57 -8.02 4.65 6.99
N VAL A 58 -8.89 3.78 7.52
CA VAL A 58 -10.20 4.20 8.06
C VAL A 58 -10.02 5.16 9.24
N ALA A 59 -9.14 4.82 10.18
CA ALA A 59 -8.80 5.71 11.29
C ALA A 59 -8.31 7.07 10.76
N GLY A 60 -7.40 7.08 9.80
CA GLY A 60 -6.90 8.28 9.12
C GLY A 60 -7.98 9.20 8.59
N VAL A 61 -8.91 8.65 7.81
CA VAL A 61 -10.03 9.40 7.26
C VAL A 61 -10.89 10.01 8.38
N LEU A 62 -11.19 9.23 9.42
CA LEU A 62 -11.95 9.72 10.58
C LEU A 62 -11.19 10.80 11.36
N GLY A 63 -9.89 10.63 11.55
CA GLY A 63 -9.03 11.60 12.23
C GLY A 63 -8.98 12.94 11.50
N ILE A 64 -8.72 12.92 10.19
CA ILE A 64 -8.70 14.14 9.36
C ILE A 64 -10.07 14.80 9.31
N ALA A 65 -11.14 14.03 9.09
CA ALA A 65 -12.50 14.57 9.09
C ALA A 65 -12.85 15.23 10.44
N SER A 66 -12.47 14.60 11.55
CA SER A 66 -12.72 15.14 12.89
C SER A 66 -11.90 16.39 13.19
N LEU A 67 -10.66 16.49 12.67
CA LEU A 67 -9.85 17.72 12.73
C LEU A 67 -10.50 18.87 11.94
N ILE A 68 -11.00 18.60 10.73
CA ILE A 68 -11.66 19.60 9.88
C ILE A 68 -12.97 20.09 10.52
N LEU A 69 -13.74 19.17 11.12
CA LEU A 69 -15.01 19.49 11.76
C LEU A 69 -14.86 20.06 13.18
N GLY A 70 -13.64 20.08 13.75
CA GLY A 70 -13.39 20.56 15.11
C GLY A 70 -14.06 19.70 16.19
N THR A 71 -14.32 18.42 15.91
CA THR A 71 -15.07 17.52 16.81
C THR A 71 -14.15 16.55 17.54
N GLY A 72 -14.47 16.24 18.80
CA GLY A 72 -13.78 15.21 19.58
C GLY A 72 -12.44 15.69 20.16
N ASN A 73 -11.57 14.74 20.49
CA ASN A 73 -10.28 15.05 21.10
C ASN A 73 -9.22 15.29 20.01
N THR A 74 -8.67 16.51 19.97
CA THR A 74 -7.67 16.94 18.98
C THR A 74 -6.44 16.03 18.91
N ALA A 75 -5.90 15.60 20.06
CA ALA A 75 -4.72 14.74 20.10
C ALA A 75 -5.01 13.35 19.52
N LEU A 76 -6.19 12.79 19.84
CA LEU A 76 -6.61 11.50 19.29
C LEU A 76 -6.87 11.57 17.77
N ASN A 77 -7.49 12.65 17.31
CA ASN A 77 -7.73 12.87 15.88
C ASN A 77 -6.41 13.00 15.10
N TRP A 78 -5.42 13.68 15.68
CA TRP A 78 -4.06 13.75 15.13
C TRP A 78 -3.38 12.38 15.09
N PHE A 79 -3.48 11.59 16.16
CA PHE A 79 -2.95 10.23 16.17
C PHE A 79 -3.54 9.37 15.05
N PHE A 80 -4.85 9.44 14.85
CA PHE A 80 -5.52 8.75 13.75
C PHE A 80 -5.08 9.26 12.38
N ALA A 81 -4.98 10.58 12.19
CA ALA A 81 -4.49 11.17 10.95
C ALA A 81 -3.07 10.70 10.61
N VAL A 82 -2.16 10.67 11.58
CA VAL A 82 -0.78 10.17 11.43
C VAL A 82 -0.77 8.68 11.10
N ALA A 83 -1.58 7.87 11.78
CA ALA A 83 -1.69 6.44 11.48
C ALA A 83 -2.17 6.19 10.03
N GLY A 84 -3.15 6.96 9.55
CA GLY A 84 -3.60 6.91 8.17
C GLY A 84 -2.55 7.35 7.16
N GLY A 85 -1.86 8.46 7.45
CA GLY A 85 -0.74 8.95 6.65
C GLY A 85 0.38 7.92 6.54
N ALA A 86 0.76 7.30 7.65
CA ALA A 86 1.76 6.23 7.69
C ALA A 86 1.35 5.02 6.84
N SER A 87 0.07 4.60 6.91
CA SER A 87 -0.47 3.53 6.06
C SER A 87 -0.34 3.88 4.57
N LEU A 88 -0.71 5.10 4.19
CA LEU A 88 -0.63 5.59 2.81
C LEU A 88 0.82 5.68 2.32
N ILE A 89 1.74 6.25 3.11
CA ILE A 89 3.16 6.35 2.74
C ILE A 89 3.79 4.96 2.64
N SER A 90 3.43 4.04 3.54
CA SER A 90 3.88 2.64 3.49
C SER A 90 3.40 1.93 2.22
N ALA A 91 2.21 2.26 1.71
CA ALA A 91 1.71 1.75 0.44
C ALA A 91 2.55 2.22 -0.76
N PHE A 92 2.88 3.52 -0.83
CA PHE A 92 3.78 4.05 -1.87
C PHE A 92 5.17 3.44 -1.78
N LEU A 93 5.72 3.29 -0.57
CA LEU A 93 6.99 2.61 -0.34
C LEU A 93 6.93 1.16 -0.85
N THR A 94 5.82 0.47 -0.60
CA THR A 94 5.61 -0.90 -1.06
C THR A 94 5.55 -0.99 -2.58
N ALA A 95 4.89 -0.03 -3.26
CA ALA A 95 4.89 0.06 -4.71
C ALA A 95 6.31 0.22 -5.28
N ILE A 96 7.13 1.06 -4.64
CA ILE A 96 8.54 1.28 -5.03
C ILE A 96 9.36 0.00 -4.79
N VAL A 97 9.25 -0.63 -3.62
CA VAL A 97 10.01 -1.84 -3.25
C VAL A 97 9.67 -3.00 -4.17
N PHE A 98 8.39 -3.22 -4.48
CA PHE A 98 8.00 -4.28 -5.42
C PHE A 98 8.30 -3.93 -6.87
N GLY A 99 8.20 -2.66 -7.25
CA GLY A 99 8.52 -2.21 -8.60
C GLY A 99 10.01 -2.36 -8.92
N LEU A 100 10.89 -1.98 -8.00
CA LEU A 100 12.35 -2.08 -8.14
C LEU A 100 12.91 -3.49 -7.95
N ARG A 101 12.09 -4.43 -7.45
CA ARG A 101 12.51 -5.82 -7.29
C ARG A 101 12.88 -6.42 -8.65
N PRO A 102 14.04 -7.09 -8.81
CA PRO A 102 14.37 -7.81 -10.04
C PRO A 102 13.33 -8.90 -10.36
N ASP A 103 13.05 -9.13 -11.63
CA ASP A 103 12.02 -10.06 -12.07
C ASP A 103 12.33 -11.50 -11.66
N ASP A 104 13.60 -11.93 -11.75
CA ASP A 104 14.03 -13.26 -11.32
C ASP A 104 13.72 -13.51 -9.82
N LYS A 105 13.91 -12.48 -8.97
CA LYS A 105 13.58 -12.56 -7.54
C LYS A 105 12.08 -12.55 -7.29
N TRP A 106 11.31 -11.86 -8.13
CA TRP A 106 9.85 -11.88 -8.08
C TRP A 106 9.33 -13.28 -8.43
N ASP A 107 9.83 -13.86 -9.52
CA ASP A 107 9.39 -15.16 -10.01
C ASP A 107 9.79 -16.28 -9.06
N ALA A 108 11.02 -16.27 -8.51
CA ALA A 108 11.42 -17.24 -7.50
C ALA A 108 10.49 -17.25 -6.28
N GLN A 109 9.92 -16.10 -5.90
CA GLN A 109 9.04 -16.00 -4.73
C GLN A 109 7.56 -16.26 -5.03
N TYR A 110 7.05 -15.76 -6.16
CA TYR A 110 5.61 -15.76 -6.44
C TYR A 110 5.19 -16.63 -7.63
N ASN A 111 6.12 -16.94 -8.53
CA ASN A 111 5.89 -17.76 -9.72
C ASN A 111 6.99 -18.85 -9.91
N PRO A 112 7.35 -19.66 -8.88
CA PRO A 112 8.51 -20.57 -8.96
C PRO A 112 8.41 -21.66 -10.04
N HIS A 113 7.19 -21.97 -10.50
CA HIS A 113 6.93 -22.91 -11.59
C HIS A 113 6.12 -22.27 -12.73
N GLY A 114 6.05 -20.93 -12.76
CA GLY A 114 5.25 -20.17 -13.71
C GLY A 114 6.05 -19.64 -14.90
N THR A 115 5.36 -18.95 -15.81
CA THR A 115 6.02 -18.22 -16.90
C THR A 115 6.87 -17.07 -16.36
N PRO A 116 8.09 -16.83 -16.88
CA PRO A 116 8.92 -15.71 -16.46
C PRO A 116 8.19 -14.36 -16.59
N THR A 117 8.19 -13.58 -15.53
CA THR A 117 7.70 -12.21 -15.51
C THR A 117 8.67 -11.33 -16.27
N ARG A 118 8.14 -10.50 -17.18
CA ARG A 118 8.88 -9.38 -17.76
C ARG A 118 8.24 -8.07 -17.34
N SER A 119 8.89 -7.35 -16.45
CA SER A 119 8.50 -6.00 -16.08
C SER A 119 8.66 -5.06 -17.26
N GLY A 120 7.55 -4.46 -17.67
CA GLY A 120 7.56 -3.42 -18.68
C GLY A 120 7.77 -2.04 -18.09
N TRP A 121 7.97 -1.07 -18.98
CA TRP A 121 7.98 0.37 -18.72
C TRP A 121 6.84 0.89 -17.81
N PRO A 122 5.59 0.35 -17.86
CA PRO A 122 4.53 0.79 -16.97
C PRO A 122 4.85 0.64 -15.48
N VAL A 123 5.64 -0.37 -15.09
CA VAL A 123 6.09 -0.54 -13.69
C VAL A 123 6.98 0.64 -13.27
N VAL A 124 7.87 1.08 -14.16
CA VAL A 124 8.77 2.22 -13.90
C VAL A 124 8.00 3.51 -13.72
N ILE A 125 7.01 3.77 -14.58
CA ILE A 125 6.14 4.94 -14.46
C ILE A 125 5.43 4.97 -13.11
N LEU A 126 4.88 3.83 -12.67
CA LEU A 126 4.21 3.73 -11.37
C LEU A 126 5.17 3.98 -10.21
N ILE A 127 6.43 3.54 -10.29
CA ILE A 127 7.45 3.82 -9.27
C ILE A 127 7.73 5.32 -9.20
N ILE A 128 7.89 5.99 -10.34
CA ILE A 128 8.15 7.44 -10.41
C ILE A 128 6.98 8.21 -9.77
N PHE A 129 5.74 7.90 -10.14
CA PHE A 129 4.57 8.53 -9.53
C PHE A 129 4.45 8.23 -8.03
N SER A 130 4.73 6.99 -7.62
CA SER A 130 4.73 6.60 -6.20
C SER A 130 5.74 7.41 -5.40
N LEU A 131 6.95 7.59 -5.93
CA LEU A 131 8.00 8.36 -5.28
C LEU A 131 7.64 9.85 -5.22
N MET A 132 7.20 10.43 -6.33
CA MET A 132 6.85 11.85 -6.41
C MET A 132 5.69 12.21 -5.47
N ILE A 133 4.59 11.45 -5.56
CA ILE A 133 3.38 11.69 -4.76
C ILE A 133 3.62 11.34 -3.30
N GLY A 134 4.24 10.19 -3.02
CA GLY A 134 4.53 9.74 -1.65
C GLY A 134 5.46 10.70 -0.91
N THR A 135 6.50 11.21 -1.58
CA THR A 135 7.40 12.20 -0.99
C THR A 135 6.70 13.55 -0.78
N GLY A 136 5.90 14.01 -1.74
CA GLY A 136 5.13 15.25 -1.61
C GLY A 136 4.16 15.20 -0.43
N LEU A 137 3.44 14.09 -0.26
CA LEU A 137 2.54 13.86 0.87
C LEU A 137 3.29 13.81 2.21
N LEU A 138 4.44 13.13 2.26
CA LEU A 138 5.26 13.08 3.46
C LEU A 138 5.75 14.48 3.87
N MET A 139 6.23 15.27 2.91
CA MET A 139 6.68 16.64 3.14
C MET A 139 5.53 17.54 3.61
N ALA A 140 4.36 17.45 2.98
CA ALA A 140 3.18 18.20 3.41
C ALA A 140 2.77 17.82 4.86
N GLY A 141 2.74 16.53 5.17
CA GLY A 141 2.42 16.06 6.53
C GLY A 141 3.40 16.58 7.58
N LEU A 142 4.71 16.57 7.28
CA LEU A 142 5.74 17.12 8.16
C LEU A 142 5.58 18.63 8.35
N ALA A 143 5.34 19.37 7.27
CA ALA A 143 5.17 20.82 7.31
C ALA A 143 3.99 21.21 8.22
N ILE A 144 2.82 20.59 8.03
CA ILE A 144 1.62 20.86 8.84
C ILE A 144 1.87 20.48 10.31
N SER A 145 2.56 19.35 10.54
CA SER A 145 2.89 18.91 11.90
C SER A 145 3.76 19.93 12.63
N PHE A 146 4.80 20.45 11.97
CA PHE A 146 5.67 21.47 12.56
C PHE A 146 4.95 22.79 12.78
N GLN A 147 4.15 23.26 11.82
CA GLN A 147 3.35 24.48 11.97
C GLN A 147 2.45 24.37 13.21
N THR A 148 1.68 23.29 13.30
CA THR A 148 0.76 23.05 14.42
C THR A 148 1.51 22.98 15.76
N PHE A 149 2.66 22.30 15.80
CA PHE A 149 3.47 22.20 17.02
C PHE A 149 3.97 23.58 17.47
N PHE A 150 4.58 24.37 16.57
CA PHE A 150 5.10 25.68 16.93
C PHE A 150 4.01 26.67 17.31
N GLU A 151 2.87 26.66 16.63
CA GLU A 151 1.70 27.49 16.99
C GLU A 151 1.25 27.19 18.42
N SER A 152 1.07 25.91 18.77
CA SER A 152 0.66 25.51 20.13
C SER A 152 1.64 25.96 21.22
N GLN A 153 2.95 25.91 20.94
CA GLN A 153 3.99 26.37 21.87
C GLN A 153 3.99 27.88 22.07
N VAL A 154 3.79 28.65 20.99
CA VAL A 154 3.73 30.12 21.05
C VAL A 154 2.49 30.58 21.83
N GLU A 155 1.34 29.92 21.62
CA GLU A 155 0.12 30.21 22.38
C GLU A 155 0.28 29.90 23.88
N ALA A 156 0.87 28.75 24.22
CA ALA A 156 1.16 28.40 25.61
C ALA A 156 2.10 29.42 26.28
N ALA A 157 3.13 29.89 25.58
CA ALA A 157 4.04 30.90 26.11
C ALA A 157 3.36 32.26 26.32
N LYS A 158 2.47 32.67 25.41
CA LYS A 158 1.69 33.91 25.56
C LYS A 158 0.76 33.83 26.77
N ALA A 159 0.07 32.71 26.96
CA ALA A 159 -0.82 32.50 28.10
C ALA A 159 -0.08 32.65 29.44
N LEU A 160 1.10 32.05 29.57
CA LEU A 160 1.93 32.14 30.79
C LEU A 160 2.46 33.56 31.06
N SER A 161 2.63 34.39 30.03
CA SER A 161 3.10 35.77 30.20
C SER A 161 2.02 36.77 30.62
N GLN A 162 0.75 36.36 30.55
CA GLN A 162 -0.42 37.17 30.87
C GLN A 162 -0.96 36.91 32.29
N GLU A 163 -0.43 35.91 32.99
CA GLU A 163 -0.64 35.66 34.42
C GLU A 163 0.43 36.36 35.28
#